data_AF-A0A926RES8-F1
#
_entry.id   AF-A0A926RES8-F1
#
_cell.length_a   1.000
_cell.length_b   1.000
_cell.length_c   1.000
_cell.angle_alpha   90.00
_cell.angle_beta   90.00
_cell.angle_gamma   90.00
#
_symmetry.space_group_name_H-M   'P 1'
#
loop_
_entity.id
_entity.type
_entity.pdbx_description
1 polymer ?
#
loop_
_entity_poly.entity_id
_entity_poly.type
_entity_poly.pdbx_seq_one_letter_code
_entity_poly.pdbx_strand_id
1 'polypeptide(L)' 'MNNFLEQDISLEKCPALVLNADYRPLSYYPLSLWSWQDTVKSVFLDRVIIVSNYDRVVRSP' A
#
# COMPACT_ATOMS: atom_id res chain seq x y z
N MET A 1 -26.73 7.07 -0.44
CA MET A 1 -26.40 8.43 0.05
C MET A 1 -24.91 8.44 0.37
N ASN A 2 -24.15 9.19 -0.44
CA ASN A 2 -22.76 9.64 -0.27
C ASN A 2 -21.65 8.58 -0.17
N ASN A 3 -20.87 8.44 -1.25
CA ASN A 3 -19.41 8.33 -1.18
C ASN A 3 -18.74 8.90 -2.45
N PHE A 4 -19.23 10.06 -2.91
CA PHE A 4 -18.52 10.91 -3.90
C PHE A 4 -17.26 11.59 -3.29
N LEU A 5 -16.71 11.01 -2.21
CA LEU A 5 -15.52 11.43 -1.49
C LEU A 5 -14.39 10.39 -1.60
N GLU A 6 -14.48 9.40 -2.50
CA GLU A 6 -13.25 8.76 -3.03
C GLU A 6 -12.57 9.77 -3.94
N GLN A 7 -11.99 10.77 -3.27
CA GLN A 7 -11.27 11.88 -3.86
C GLN A 7 -10.26 11.33 -4.88
N ASP A 8 -10.09 12.07 -5.96
CA ASP A 8 -9.07 11.93 -6.99
C ASP A 8 -7.66 12.13 -6.37
N ILE A 9 -7.30 11.21 -5.48
CA ILE A 9 -6.02 11.19 -4.80
C ILE A 9 -5.08 10.49 -5.77
N SER A 10 -4.01 11.16 -6.17
CA SER A 10 -2.96 10.53 -6.97
C SER A 10 -2.46 9.25 -6.27
N LEU A 11 -2.23 8.17 -7.04
CA LEU A 11 -1.71 6.91 -6.51
C LEU A 11 -0.37 7.08 -5.78
N GLU A 12 0.40 8.10 -6.16
CA GLU A 12 1.65 8.49 -5.48
C GLU A 12 1.46 8.81 -3.98
N LYS A 13 0.22 9.09 -3.55
CA LYS A 13 -0.13 9.32 -2.13
C LYS A 13 -0.66 8.07 -1.43
N CYS A 14 -0.52 6.89 -2.03
CA CYS A 14 -0.89 5.60 -1.44
C CYS A 14 0.35 4.71 -1.20
N PRO A 15 1.34 5.12 -0.38
CA PRO A 15 2.51 4.30 -0.10
C PRO A 15 2.19 3.18 0.91
N ALA A 16 2.68 1.95 0.67
CA ALA A 16 2.42 0.83 1.56
C ALA A 16 3.42 0.76 2.72
N LEU A 17 2.94 0.41 3.91
CA LEU A 17 3.78 0.12 5.07
C LEU A 17 4.39 -1.27 4.95
N VAL A 18 5.71 -1.34 5.09
CA VAL A 18 6.48 -2.59 5.09
C VAL A 18 6.87 -2.94 6.52
N LEU A 19 6.59 -4.18 6.88
CA LEU A 19 6.89 -4.76 8.18
C LEU A 19 8.00 -5.81 8.03
N ASN A 20 8.67 -6.10 9.14
CA ASN A 20 9.50 -7.29 9.23
C ASN A 20 8.66 -8.57 9.12
N ALA A 21 9.34 -9.70 8.91
CA ALA A 21 8.71 -11.03 8.86
C ALA A 21 7.96 -11.41 10.16
N ASP A 22 8.30 -10.76 11.29
CA ASP A 22 7.61 -10.91 12.57
C ASP A 22 6.46 -9.90 12.77
N TYR A 23 6.06 -9.20 11.71
CA TYR A 23 5.00 -8.18 11.68
C TYR A 23 5.25 -6.96 12.58
N ARG A 24 6.49 -6.77 13.03
CA ARG A 24 6.88 -5.55 13.75
C ARG A 24 7.36 -4.49 12.74
N PRO A 25 7.14 -3.20 13.03
CA PRO A 25 7.62 -2.14 12.14
C PRO A 25 9.15 -2.19 12.06
N LEU A 26 9.67 -2.18 10.83
CA LEU A 26 11.10 -2.20 10.56
C LEU A 26 11.78 -0.93 11.10
N SER A 27 11.12 0.22 10.95
CA SER A 27 11.48 1.50 11.54
C SER A 27 10.23 2.23 12.01
N TYR A 28 10.28 2.84 13.21
CA TYR A 28 9.18 3.66 13.73
C TYR A 28 9.23 5.11 13.23
N TYR A 29 10.43 5.64 12.90
CA TYR A 29 10.57 6.97 12.32
C TYR A 29 11.90 7.13 11.54
N PRO A 30 11.88 7.44 10.22
CA PRO A 30 10.70 7.42 9.38
C PRO A 30 10.14 5.99 9.24
N LEU A 31 8.84 5.88 9.01
CA LEU A 31 8.22 4.58 8.72
C LEU A 31 8.82 3.97 7.45
N SER A 32 8.96 2.65 7.44
CA SER A 32 9.41 1.91 6.26
C SER A 32 8.27 1.81 5.25
N LEU A 33 8.25 2.74 4.30
CA LEU A 33 7.21 2.83 3.28
C LEU A 33 7.75 2.43 1.91
N TRP A 34 6.92 1.77 1.12
CA TRP A 34 7.13 1.52 -0.31
C TRP A 34 6.17 2.34 -1.16
N SER A 35 6.59 2.65 -2.39
CA SER A 35 5.69 3.22 -3.40
C SER A 35 4.57 2.21 -3.75
N TRP A 36 3.46 2.70 -4.32
CA TRP A 36 2.39 1.80 -4.76
C TRP A 36 2.88 0.86 -5.89
N GLN A 37 3.78 1.33 -6.77
CA GLN A 37 4.36 0.54 -7.85
C GLN A 37 5.22 -0.62 -7.31
N ASP A 38 6.12 -0.34 -6.36
CA ASP A 38 6.98 -1.36 -5.74
C ASP A 38 6.17 -2.39 -4.96
N THR A 39 5.08 -1.93 -4.33
CA THR A 39 4.14 -2.79 -3.62
C THR A 39 3.45 -3.75 -4.57
N VAL A 40 2.82 -3.25 -5.65
CA VAL A 40 2.13 -4.08 -6.64
C VAL A 40 3.09 -5.07 -7.29
N LYS A 41 4.29 -4.61 -7.64
CA LYS A 41 5.35 -5.47 -8.21
C LYS A 41 5.73 -6.59 -7.25
N SER A 42 5.88 -6.30 -5.96
CA SER A 42 6.30 -7.29 -4.97
C SER A 42 5.20 -8.30 -4.64
N VAL A 43 3.93 -7.87 -4.64
CA VAL A 43 2.77 -8.76 -4.54
C VAL A 43 2.71 -9.70 -5.74
N PHE A 44 2.87 -9.17 -6.97
CA PHE A 44 2.85 -10.00 -8.18
C PHE A 44 4.01 -11.01 -8.25
N LEU A 45 5.13 -10.71 -7.61
CA LEU A 45 6.28 -11.61 -7.51
C LEU A 45 6.23 -12.54 -6.30
N ASP A 46 5.11 -12.57 -5.55
CA ASP A 46 4.94 -13.36 -4.32
C ASP A 46 6.04 -13.14 -3.27
N ARG A 47 6.60 -11.93 -3.20
CA ARG A 47 7.72 -11.59 -2.29
C ARG A 47 7.26 -11.07 -0.93
N VAL A 48 5.98 -10.78 -0.78
CA VAL A 48 5.40 -10.15 0.41
C VAL A 48 4.09 -10.82 0.79
N ILE A 49 3.76 -10.76 2.07
CA ILE A 49 2.46 -11.19 2.60
C ILE A 49 1.61 -9.94 2.83
N ILE A 50 0.38 -9.97 2.31
CA ILE A 50 -0.58 -8.86 2.49
C ILE A 50 -1.24 -8.99 3.86
N VAL A 51 -1.04 -7.99 4.72
CA VAL A 51 -1.65 -7.93 6.06
C VAL A 51 -2.94 -7.12 6.04
N SER A 52 -2.97 -6.04 5.25
CA SER A 52 -4.12 -5.15 5.11
C SER A 52 -4.08 -4.48 3.74
N ASN A 53 -5.24 -4.06 3.25
CA ASN A 53 -5.39 -3.39 1.94
C ASN A 53 -6.08 -2.04 2.13
N TYR A 54 -5.85 -1.12 1.21
CA TYR A 54 -6.68 0.06 1.07
C TYR A 54 -8.07 -0.34 0.57
N ASP A 55 -9.11 0.38 1.00
CA ASP A 55 -10.48 0.20 0.49
C ASP A 55 -10.61 0.62 -0.99
N ARG A 56 -9.68 1.45 -1.47
CA ARG A 56 -9.63 1.94 -2.84
C ARG A 56 -9.31 0.81 -3.83
N VAL A 57 -10.15 0.68 -4.86
CA VAL A 57 -9.89 -0.22 -5.99
C VAL A 57 -9.26 0.54 -7.15
N VAL A 58 -8.15 0.02 -7.66
CA VAL A 58 -7.48 0.54 -8.87
C VAL A 58 -7.57 -0.49 -9.98
N ARG A 59 -7.63 -0.03 -11.22
CA ARG A 59 -7.72 -0.88 -12.42
C ARG A 59 -6.72 -0.38 -13.46
N SER A 60 -6.33 -1.23 -14.41
CA SER A 60 -5.63 -0.76 -15.60
C SER A 60 -6.51 0.29 -16.32
N PRO A 61 -5.90 1.28 -17.01
CA PRO A 61 -6.63 2.15 -17.92
C PRO A 61 -7.50 1.39 -18.92
#